data_AF-A0A8J5NDP3-F1
#
_entry.id   AF-A0A8J5NDP3-F1
#
_cell.length_a   1.000
_cell.length_b   1.000
_cell.length_c   1.000
_cell.angle_alpha   90.00
_cell.angle_beta   90.00
_cell.angle_gamma   90.00
#
_symmetry.space_group_name_H-M   'P 1'
#
loop_
_entity.id
_entity.type
_entity.pdbx_description
1 polymer ?
#
loop_
_entity_poly.entity_id
_entity_poly.type
_entity_poly.pdbx_seq_one_letter_code
_entity_poly.pdbx_strand_id
1 'polypeptide(L)'
;MSRKLPSLGPEQGSVIQFQLQVSQPDRRSRRQPRDRHFEALGERLPNSEDEWQKARRRLRFTTPADINAWVSDLVSLDRALPQNLRKLINLAIFCVESRKDEDTAHRNYEARASQQCLVRTIRNYASLVRGVIALMDQIYLKLRHRAFEAVLLYSPLDYASLVSYKREPDRFKSYFRDVKILPEEHASQALYLPFLVAYGHPQYKYNEICRALGTNTLKEPEFLRFVSVRENGKPVPHILNAPPKNRYDAIRNRWTRDSLTEHFNTEEIYAIPNRMDGYKRFDLPDIIQQKSAMAAKEQDGCVPQDIPGVISFKFDWTVCHDDVGRLVLGLLVELGFISQGQIHLSRNSVRHDTGPITVRSNWLKIIIPTAPTAEPAVMSLSSKSFREDVTWNMKSGFLLGPGITHSPSGTLHYISMSIPTLKS
;
A
#
# COMPACT_ATOMS: atom_id res chain seq x y z
N MET A 1 90.90 11.76 18.93
CA MET A 1 91.57 10.91 17.92
C MET A 1 90.75 9.62 17.75
N SER A 2 90.43 9.27 16.50
CA SER A 2 90.34 7.91 15.94
C SER A 2 89.91 6.74 16.85
N ARG A 3 88.76 6.09 16.60
CA ARG A 3 88.61 4.96 15.65
C ARG A 3 87.24 4.27 15.77
N LYS A 4 86.76 3.80 14.63
CA LYS A 4 85.55 3.00 14.38
C LYS A 4 85.54 1.68 15.16
N LEU A 5 84.36 1.25 15.62
CA LEU A 5 84.02 -0.16 15.86
C LEU A 5 83.42 -0.74 14.57
N PRO A 6 83.81 -1.97 14.15
CA PRO A 6 83.19 -2.67 13.04
C PRO A 6 82.00 -3.55 13.46
N SER A 7 81.13 -3.73 12.47
CA SER A 7 79.93 -4.58 12.38
C SER A 7 80.21 -6.06 12.13
N LEU A 8 79.16 -6.87 12.35
CA LEU A 8 78.75 -8.18 11.72
C LEU A 8 78.42 -9.18 12.85
N GLY A 9 77.27 -9.83 12.96
CA GLY A 9 76.13 -10.08 12.07
C GLY A 9 75.04 -10.87 12.86
N PRO A 10 74.00 -11.40 12.20
CA PRO A 10 72.62 -11.38 12.70
C PRO A 10 72.06 -12.74 13.16
N GLU A 11 71.01 -12.73 13.99
CA GLU A 11 69.84 -13.65 13.99
C GLU A 11 68.97 -13.34 15.23
N GLN A 12 67.95 -12.50 15.06
CA GLN A 12 66.52 -12.87 15.01
C GLN A 12 65.96 -13.48 16.31
N GLY A 13 65.09 -12.73 17.00
CA GLY A 13 64.33 -13.29 18.12
C GLY A 13 63.51 -12.33 18.99
N SER A 14 62.79 -11.37 18.41
CA SER A 14 61.58 -10.73 18.96
C SER A 14 61.66 -10.02 20.33
N VAL A 15 61.98 -8.72 20.32
CA VAL A 15 61.73 -7.82 21.45
C VAL A 15 60.33 -7.21 21.31
N ILE A 16 59.43 -7.71 22.16
CA ILE A 16 58.32 -7.03 22.84
C ILE A 16 57.97 -5.65 22.27
N GLN A 17 56.96 -5.61 21.40
CA GLN A 17 56.21 -4.40 21.13
C GLN A 17 54.94 -4.43 21.98
N PHE A 18 54.87 -3.52 22.95
CA PHE A 18 53.68 -3.25 23.74
C PHE A 18 52.51 -2.90 22.82
N GLN A 19 51.70 -3.90 22.46
CA GLN A 19 50.35 -3.67 21.96
C GLN A 19 49.45 -3.48 23.16
N LEU A 20 49.07 -2.22 23.38
CA LEU A 20 47.84 -1.87 24.10
C LEU A 20 46.72 -2.77 23.58
N GLN A 21 46.31 -3.75 24.39
CA GLN A 21 45.03 -4.42 24.22
C GLN A 21 43.94 -3.37 24.43
N VAL A 22 43.65 -2.62 23.37
CA VAL A 22 42.31 -2.10 23.17
C VAL A 22 41.48 -3.36 22.97
N SER A 23 40.79 -3.78 24.03
CA SER A 23 39.72 -4.77 23.97
C SER A 23 38.85 -4.38 22.78
N GLN A 24 38.98 -5.11 21.67
CA GLN A 24 38.02 -4.99 20.58
C GLN A 24 36.68 -5.31 21.24
N PRO A 25 35.71 -4.37 21.23
CA PRO A 25 34.38 -4.73 21.66
C PRO A 25 33.95 -5.86 20.73
N ASP A 26 33.70 -7.00 21.36
CA ASP A 26 33.19 -8.23 20.77
C ASP A 26 32.24 -7.82 19.64
N ARG A 27 32.58 -8.20 18.39
CA ARG A 27 31.74 -7.97 17.19
C ARG A 27 30.49 -8.86 17.28
N ARG A 28 29.77 -8.82 18.40
CA ARG A 28 28.35 -9.15 18.47
C ARG A 28 27.63 -8.03 17.72
N SER A 29 27.56 -8.24 16.41
CA SER A 29 26.58 -7.68 15.48
C SER A 29 25.67 -6.63 16.13
N ARG A 30 25.89 -5.35 15.81
CA ARG A 30 24.82 -4.33 15.90
C ARG A 30 23.68 -4.79 14.99
N ARG A 31 22.83 -5.70 15.48
CA ARG A 31 21.63 -6.20 14.78
C ARG A 31 20.75 -4.99 14.51
N GLN A 32 20.38 -4.76 13.26
CA GLN A 32 19.57 -3.60 12.93
C GLN A 32 18.19 -3.73 13.62
N PRO A 33 17.59 -2.62 14.09
CA PRO A 33 16.24 -2.63 14.66
C PRO A 33 15.20 -3.29 13.74
N ARG A 34 15.46 -3.29 12.43
CA ARG A 34 14.63 -3.85 11.36
C ARG A 34 14.46 -5.36 11.45
N ASP A 35 15.47 -6.09 11.91
CA ASP A 35 15.41 -7.54 12.00
C ASP A 35 14.54 -8.01 13.17
N ARG A 36 14.46 -7.22 14.25
CA ARG A 36 13.75 -7.61 15.48
C ARG A 36 12.25 -7.84 15.26
N HIS A 37 11.61 -7.06 14.38
CA HIS A 37 10.17 -7.21 14.12
C HIS A 37 9.85 -8.51 13.37
N PHE A 38 10.71 -8.89 12.42
CA PHE A 38 10.57 -10.13 11.66
C PHE A 38 11.06 -11.36 12.45
N GLU A 39 12.07 -11.21 13.31
CA GLU A 39 12.47 -12.23 14.30
C GLU A 39 11.30 -12.53 15.25
N ALA A 40 10.70 -11.50 15.85
CA ALA A 40 9.55 -11.68 16.75
C ALA A 40 8.32 -12.27 16.05
N LEU A 41 8.14 -11.97 14.76
CA LEU A 41 7.10 -12.61 13.93
C LEU A 41 7.40 -14.11 13.78
N GLY A 42 8.63 -14.47 13.40
CA GLY A 42 9.05 -15.87 13.22
C GLY A 42 9.02 -16.71 14.50
N GLU A 43 9.31 -16.11 15.66
CA GLU A 43 9.25 -16.78 16.96
C GLU A 43 7.82 -17.10 17.42
N ARG A 44 6.83 -16.31 16.99
CA ARG A 44 5.45 -16.42 17.45
C ARG A 44 4.55 -17.22 16.51
N LEU A 45 4.88 -17.28 15.23
CA LEU A 45 4.08 -17.97 14.24
C LEU A 45 4.23 -19.50 14.36
N PRO A 46 3.12 -20.25 14.49
CA PRO A 46 3.18 -21.70 14.49
C PRO A 46 3.59 -22.26 13.12
N ASN A 47 4.59 -23.15 13.11
CA ASN A 47 5.19 -23.75 11.92
C ASN A 47 4.82 -25.23 11.71
N SER A 48 4.20 -25.87 12.70
CA SER A 48 3.71 -27.26 12.65
C SER A 48 2.30 -27.38 13.25
N GLU A 49 1.60 -28.47 12.95
CA GLU A 49 0.25 -28.70 13.52
C GLU A 49 0.27 -28.73 15.04
N ASP A 50 1.27 -29.38 15.65
CA ASP A 50 1.41 -29.41 17.11
C ASP A 50 1.60 -28.01 17.71
N GLU A 51 2.37 -27.16 17.03
CA GLU A 51 2.54 -25.76 17.44
C GLU A 51 1.24 -24.96 17.31
N TRP A 52 0.45 -25.19 16.25
CA TRP A 52 -0.88 -24.58 16.09
C TRP A 52 -1.81 -24.95 17.24
N GLN A 53 -1.89 -26.24 17.55
CA GLN A 53 -2.72 -26.74 18.66
C GLN A 53 -2.22 -26.23 20.02
N LYS A 54 -0.91 -26.11 20.21
CA LYS A 54 -0.30 -25.56 21.43
C LYS A 54 -0.58 -24.06 21.56
N ALA A 55 -0.51 -23.30 20.46
CA ALA A 55 -0.80 -21.87 20.44
C ALA A 55 -2.28 -21.59 20.75
N ARG A 56 -3.20 -22.32 20.12
CA ARG A 56 -4.65 -22.25 20.42
C ARG A 56 -4.95 -22.56 21.88
N ARG A 57 -4.33 -23.60 22.46
CA ARG A 57 -4.47 -23.95 23.89
C ARG A 57 -4.02 -22.82 24.81
N ARG A 58 -2.89 -22.16 24.51
CA ARG A 58 -2.37 -21.04 25.32
C ARG A 58 -3.34 -19.86 25.37
N LEU A 59 -4.02 -19.58 24.26
CA LEU A 59 -5.00 -18.49 24.17
C LEU A 59 -6.42 -18.90 24.58
N ARG A 60 -6.64 -20.17 24.99
CA ARG A 60 -7.99 -20.74 25.17
C ARG A 60 -8.86 -20.45 23.94
N PHE A 61 -8.39 -20.88 22.78
CA PHE A 61 -9.08 -20.76 21.49
C PHE A 61 -9.26 -22.15 20.88
N THR A 62 -9.78 -23.09 21.68
CA THR A 62 -9.78 -24.51 21.37
C THR A 62 -11.17 -25.10 21.20
N THR A 63 -12.11 -24.74 22.06
CA THR A 63 -13.46 -25.30 22.04
C THR A 63 -14.45 -24.37 21.32
N PRO A 64 -15.61 -24.86 20.86
CA PRO A 64 -16.64 -24.00 20.30
C PRO A 64 -17.05 -22.83 21.23
N ALA A 65 -17.12 -23.08 22.54
CA ALA A 65 -17.44 -22.06 23.54
C ALA A 65 -16.34 -20.99 23.62
N ASP A 66 -15.08 -21.42 23.60
CA ASP A 66 -13.92 -20.52 23.57
C ASP A 66 -13.92 -19.64 22.32
N ILE A 67 -14.17 -20.24 21.14
CA ILE A 67 -14.20 -19.52 19.86
C ILE A 67 -15.31 -18.46 19.89
N ASN A 68 -16.49 -18.84 20.38
CA ASN A 68 -17.60 -17.90 20.56
C ASN A 68 -17.25 -16.73 21.48
N ALA A 69 -16.60 -17.01 22.61
CA ALA A 69 -16.16 -15.98 23.56
C ALA A 69 -15.16 -15.02 22.90
N TRP A 70 -14.13 -15.56 22.24
CA TRP A 70 -13.14 -14.76 21.51
C TRP A 70 -13.77 -13.84 20.48
N VAL A 71 -14.70 -14.35 19.66
CA VAL A 71 -15.36 -13.51 18.64
C VAL A 71 -16.25 -12.45 19.29
N SER A 72 -16.96 -12.78 20.38
CA SER A 72 -17.73 -11.79 21.14
C SER A 72 -16.85 -10.67 21.67
N ASP A 73 -15.71 -11.00 22.29
CA ASP A 73 -14.76 -10.04 22.84
C ASP A 73 -14.19 -9.14 21.75
N LEU A 74 -13.87 -9.69 20.58
CA LEU A 74 -13.33 -8.93 19.44
C LEU A 74 -14.37 -7.96 18.86
N VAL A 75 -15.64 -8.36 18.82
CA VAL A 75 -16.75 -7.52 18.34
C VAL A 75 -17.06 -6.40 19.33
N SER A 76 -17.07 -6.71 20.64
CA SER A 76 -17.34 -5.73 21.70
C SER A 76 -16.15 -4.85 22.06
N LEU A 77 -14.96 -5.17 21.51
CA LEU A 77 -13.68 -4.55 21.87
C LEU A 77 -13.39 -4.64 23.38
N ASP A 78 -13.63 -5.82 23.97
CA ASP A 78 -13.51 -6.05 25.41
C ASP A 78 -12.15 -5.63 25.96
N ARG A 79 -12.14 -4.96 27.12
CA ARG A 79 -10.92 -4.39 27.72
C ARG A 79 -9.85 -5.44 28.05
N ALA A 80 -10.22 -6.70 28.26
CA ALA A 80 -9.31 -7.81 28.50
C ALA A 80 -8.46 -8.15 27.26
N LEU A 81 -8.89 -7.77 26.06
CA LEU A 81 -8.13 -7.98 24.83
C LEU A 81 -6.85 -7.13 24.79
N PRO A 82 -5.78 -7.65 24.15
CA PRO A 82 -4.55 -6.89 23.93
C PRO A 82 -4.82 -5.53 23.30
N GLN A 83 -4.22 -4.48 23.85
CA GLN A 83 -4.46 -3.09 23.42
C GLN A 83 -4.23 -2.89 21.92
N ASN A 84 -3.17 -3.48 21.36
CA ASN A 84 -2.86 -3.35 19.93
C ASN A 84 -3.90 -4.04 19.03
N LEU A 85 -4.49 -5.15 19.48
CA LEU A 85 -5.55 -5.85 18.76
C LEU A 85 -6.84 -5.02 18.76
N ARG A 86 -7.22 -4.49 19.93
CA ARG A 86 -8.35 -3.55 20.03
C ARG A 86 -8.16 -2.32 19.15
N LYS A 87 -6.95 -1.74 19.17
CA LYS A 87 -6.61 -0.59 18.33
C LYS A 87 -6.74 -0.91 16.84
N LEU A 88 -6.26 -2.08 16.41
CA LEU A 88 -6.36 -2.54 15.01
C LEU A 88 -7.83 -2.62 14.56
N ILE A 89 -8.70 -3.23 15.37
CA ILE A 89 -10.13 -3.39 15.04
C ILE A 89 -10.84 -2.02 15.07
N ASN A 90 -10.58 -1.18 16.08
CA ASN A 90 -11.13 0.18 16.15
C ASN A 90 -10.72 1.03 14.93
N LEU A 91 -9.48 0.88 14.45
CA LEU A 91 -9.02 1.52 13.22
C LEU A 91 -9.70 0.94 11.96
N ALA A 92 -10.03 -0.35 11.94
CA ALA A 92 -10.80 -0.95 10.86
C ALA A 92 -12.23 -0.37 10.81
N ILE A 93 -12.86 -0.17 11.97
CA ILE A 93 -14.16 0.52 12.09
C ILE A 93 -14.03 1.97 11.58
N PHE A 94 -13.00 2.70 12.03
CA PHE A 94 -12.72 4.06 11.54
C PHE A 94 -12.59 4.11 10.02
N CYS A 95 -11.93 3.14 9.37
CA CYS A 95 -11.80 3.09 7.91
C CYS A 95 -13.16 3.05 7.19
N VAL A 96 -14.18 2.46 7.82
CA VAL A 96 -15.55 2.37 7.30
C VAL A 96 -16.29 3.68 7.55
N GLU A 97 -16.28 4.16 8.79
CA GLU A 97 -16.96 5.40 9.19
C GLU A 97 -16.45 6.61 8.40
N SER A 98 -15.13 6.71 8.22
CA SER A 98 -14.45 7.87 7.63
C SER A 98 -14.81 8.09 6.16
N ARG A 99 -15.45 7.11 5.50
CA ARG A 99 -15.94 7.25 4.13
C ARG A 99 -17.23 8.04 4.02
N LYS A 100 -18.02 8.07 5.09
CA LYS A 100 -19.27 8.84 5.14
C LYS A 100 -18.98 10.24 5.68
N ASP A 101 -18.33 10.29 6.84
CA ASP A 101 -17.96 11.52 7.52
C ASP A 101 -16.72 11.25 8.37
N GLU A 102 -15.62 11.92 8.03
CA GLU A 102 -14.34 11.71 8.69
C GLU A 102 -14.25 12.37 10.07
N ASP A 103 -14.90 13.49 10.29
CA ASP A 103 -14.90 14.19 11.58
C ASP A 103 -15.70 13.39 12.60
N THR A 104 -16.85 12.84 12.18
CA THR A 104 -17.63 11.94 13.03
C THR A 104 -16.89 10.63 13.29
N ALA A 105 -16.25 10.05 12.28
CA ALA A 105 -15.42 8.86 12.45
C ALA A 105 -14.28 9.08 13.45
N HIS A 106 -13.65 10.25 13.41
CA HIS A 106 -12.59 10.64 14.33
C HIS A 106 -13.09 10.69 15.77
N ARG A 107 -14.20 11.42 16.02
CA ARG A 107 -14.83 11.50 17.34
C ARG A 107 -15.22 10.11 17.86
N ASN A 108 -15.81 9.28 17.01
CA ASN A 108 -16.20 7.92 17.37
C ASN A 108 -14.99 7.04 17.72
N TYR A 109 -13.90 7.17 16.97
CA TYR A 109 -12.65 6.47 17.26
C TYR A 109 -12.10 6.87 18.63
N GLU A 110 -12.01 8.17 18.93
CA GLU A 110 -11.51 8.68 20.21
C GLU A 110 -12.38 8.23 21.38
N ALA A 111 -13.70 8.26 21.22
CA ALA A 111 -14.65 7.76 22.21
C ALA A 111 -14.40 6.27 22.54
N ARG A 112 -14.23 5.43 21.50
CA ARG A 112 -13.92 3.99 21.68
C ARG A 112 -12.52 3.75 22.24
N ALA A 113 -11.54 4.55 21.83
CA ALA A 113 -10.17 4.45 22.30
C ALA A 113 -9.97 5.02 23.72
N SER A 114 -10.92 5.83 24.20
CA SER A 114 -10.79 6.65 25.41
C SER A 114 -9.49 7.47 25.42
N GLN A 115 -9.08 7.94 24.24
CA GLN A 115 -7.81 8.65 24.04
C GLN A 115 -7.94 9.65 22.90
N GLN A 116 -7.52 10.89 23.15
CA GLN A 116 -7.38 11.90 22.11
C GLN A 116 -6.18 11.60 21.21
N CYS A 117 -6.36 11.73 19.91
CA CYS A 117 -5.36 11.42 18.91
C CYS A 117 -5.42 12.44 17.79
N LEU A 118 -4.28 12.78 17.19
CA LEU A 118 -4.30 13.61 15.99
C LEU A 118 -4.95 12.85 14.82
N VAL A 119 -5.82 13.52 14.06
CA VAL A 119 -6.48 12.96 12.85
C VAL A 119 -5.45 12.32 11.91
N ARG A 120 -4.32 13.00 11.67
CA ARG A 120 -3.21 12.50 10.85
C ARG A 120 -2.65 11.16 11.35
N THR A 121 -2.53 11.00 12.67
CA THR A 121 -2.05 9.75 13.27
C THR A 121 -3.01 8.61 12.99
N ILE A 122 -4.31 8.83 13.17
CA ILE A 122 -5.33 7.81 12.89
C ILE A 122 -5.35 7.46 11.40
N ARG A 123 -5.28 8.46 10.50
CA ARG A 123 -5.18 8.23 9.04
C ARG A 123 -3.96 7.36 8.68
N ASN A 124 -2.79 7.66 9.25
CA ASN A 124 -1.57 6.87 9.02
C ASN A 124 -1.75 5.42 9.47
N TYR A 125 -2.29 5.21 10.67
CA TYR A 125 -2.57 3.88 11.20
C TYR A 125 -3.65 3.15 10.37
N ALA A 126 -4.69 3.83 9.92
CA ALA A 126 -5.71 3.27 9.03
C ALA A 126 -5.12 2.78 7.69
N SER A 127 -4.17 3.53 7.12
CA SER A 127 -3.41 3.11 5.93
C SER A 127 -2.54 1.86 6.18
N LEU A 128 -2.05 1.67 7.41
CA LEU A 128 -1.34 0.44 7.79
C LEU A 128 -2.31 -0.73 7.97
N VAL A 129 -3.46 -0.53 8.60
CA VAL A 129 -4.50 -1.56 8.76
C VAL A 129 -4.94 -2.11 7.40
N ARG A 130 -5.24 -1.23 6.43
CA ARG A 130 -5.55 -1.66 5.05
C ARG A 130 -4.40 -2.44 4.42
N GLY A 131 -3.15 -2.03 4.65
CA GLY A 131 -1.97 -2.76 4.19
C GLY A 131 -1.82 -4.15 4.81
N VAL A 132 -2.12 -4.29 6.11
CA VAL A 132 -2.07 -5.59 6.81
C VAL A 132 -3.21 -6.50 6.34
N ILE A 133 -4.41 -5.97 6.17
CA ILE A 133 -5.54 -6.72 5.60
C ILE A 133 -5.14 -7.29 4.25
N ALA A 134 -4.55 -6.46 3.39
CA ALA A 134 -4.01 -6.84 2.10
C ALA A 134 -2.89 -7.92 2.15
N LEU A 135 -2.10 -7.98 3.23
CA LEU A 135 -1.13 -9.05 3.45
C LEU A 135 -1.79 -10.34 3.93
N MET A 136 -2.75 -10.26 4.86
CA MET A 136 -3.56 -11.41 5.32
C MET A 136 -4.21 -12.11 4.14
N ASP A 137 -4.79 -11.28 3.29
CA ASP A 137 -5.40 -11.57 2.00
C ASP A 137 -4.51 -12.37 1.04
N GLN A 138 -3.23 -12.02 0.92
CA GLN A 138 -2.27 -12.79 0.12
C GLN A 138 -1.94 -14.15 0.77
N ILE A 139 -1.82 -14.19 2.10
CA ILE A 139 -1.47 -15.42 2.84
C ILE A 139 -2.67 -16.36 2.95
N TYR A 140 -3.89 -15.84 2.88
CA TYR A 140 -5.14 -16.61 2.86
C TYR A 140 -5.18 -17.67 1.75
N LEU A 141 -4.48 -17.43 0.64
CA LEU A 141 -4.31 -18.40 -0.43
C LEU A 141 -3.64 -19.70 0.06
N LYS A 142 -2.71 -19.59 0.99
CA LYS A 142 -1.91 -20.69 1.56
C LYS A 142 -2.53 -21.28 2.82
N LEU A 143 -3.04 -20.41 3.71
CA LEU A 143 -3.43 -20.79 5.07
C LEU A 143 -4.95 -20.81 5.31
N ARG A 144 -5.78 -20.31 4.38
CA ARG A 144 -7.22 -20.12 4.58
C ARG A 144 -7.50 -19.36 5.90
N HIS A 145 -8.49 -19.78 6.69
CA HIS A 145 -8.89 -19.09 7.92
C HIS A 145 -7.75 -18.95 8.94
N ARG A 146 -6.78 -19.89 8.94
CA ARG A 146 -5.59 -19.79 9.78
C ARG A 146 -4.74 -18.56 9.46
N ALA A 147 -4.83 -17.98 8.25
CA ALA A 147 -4.17 -16.71 7.94
C ALA A 147 -4.66 -15.58 8.85
N PHE A 148 -5.95 -15.57 9.16
CA PHE A 148 -6.54 -14.54 10.01
C PHE A 148 -6.15 -14.72 11.47
N GLU A 149 -6.18 -15.96 11.96
CA GLU A 149 -5.66 -16.32 13.29
C GLU A 149 -4.18 -15.94 13.43
N ALA A 150 -3.36 -16.28 12.43
CA ALA A 150 -1.93 -16.02 12.43
C ALA A 150 -1.61 -14.54 12.62
N VAL A 151 -2.34 -13.69 11.90
CA VAL A 151 -2.11 -12.25 11.94
C VAL A 151 -2.72 -11.61 13.18
N LEU A 152 -3.96 -11.94 13.55
CA LEU A 152 -4.62 -11.27 14.67
C LEU A 152 -4.18 -11.76 16.05
N LEU A 153 -3.86 -13.05 16.20
CA LEU A 153 -3.59 -13.64 17.50
C LEU A 153 -2.11 -13.81 17.81
N TYR A 154 -1.26 -14.07 16.80
CA TYR A 154 0.14 -14.43 17.03
C TYR A 154 1.14 -13.38 16.53
N SER A 155 0.79 -12.60 15.51
CA SER A 155 1.70 -11.59 14.96
C SER A 155 1.78 -10.35 15.86
N PRO A 156 2.96 -9.71 16.00
CA PRO A 156 3.07 -8.40 16.62
C PRO A 156 2.24 -7.35 15.86
N LEU A 157 1.31 -6.68 16.57
CA LEU A 157 0.38 -5.69 16.01
C LEU A 157 0.71 -4.22 16.38
N ASP A 158 1.89 -3.97 16.95
CA ASP A 158 2.34 -2.61 17.22
C ASP A 158 2.69 -1.87 15.92
N TYR A 159 2.67 -0.54 15.97
CA TYR A 159 2.88 0.30 14.79
C TYR A 159 4.17 0.01 14.02
N ALA A 160 5.28 -0.15 14.72
CA ALA A 160 6.58 -0.36 14.09
C ALA A 160 6.62 -1.71 13.34
N SER A 161 6.00 -2.73 13.93
CA SER A 161 5.79 -4.02 13.27
C SER A 161 4.91 -3.89 12.02
N LEU A 162 3.76 -3.20 12.10
CA LEU A 162 2.86 -3.02 10.95
C LEU A 162 3.53 -2.24 9.80
N VAL A 163 4.31 -1.20 10.11
CA VAL A 163 5.11 -0.46 9.12
C VAL A 163 6.12 -1.39 8.44
N SER A 164 6.80 -2.24 9.22
CA SER A 164 7.79 -3.19 8.70
C SER A 164 7.16 -4.21 7.75
N TYR A 165 6.00 -4.77 8.12
CA TYR A 165 5.29 -5.73 7.27
C TYR A 165 4.85 -5.11 5.94
N LYS A 166 4.34 -3.87 5.97
CA LYS A 166 3.94 -3.16 4.76
C LYS A 166 5.13 -2.83 3.85
N ARG A 167 6.29 -2.55 4.44
CA ARG A 167 7.51 -2.20 3.69
C ARG A 167 8.15 -3.39 3.00
N GLU A 168 8.16 -4.57 3.64
CA GLU A 168 8.76 -5.79 3.11
C GLU A 168 7.72 -6.93 3.02
N PRO A 169 6.74 -6.82 2.09
CA PRO A 169 5.61 -7.75 2.01
C PRO A 169 6.05 -9.19 1.69
N ASP A 170 7.09 -9.37 0.86
CA ASP A 170 7.60 -10.69 0.50
C ASP A 170 8.32 -11.36 1.66
N ARG A 171 9.09 -10.59 2.44
CA ARG A 171 9.71 -11.07 3.68
C ARG A 171 8.65 -11.46 4.69
N PHE A 172 7.63 -10.64 4.89
CA PHE A 172 6.48 -10.98 5.75
C PHE A 172 5.86 -12.31 5.35
N LYS A 173 5.52 -12.48 4.06
CA LYS A 173 4.93 -13.72 3.53
C LYS A 173 5.82 -14.95 3.70
N SER A 174 7.14 -14.78 3.69
CA SER A 174 8.07 -15.91 3.81
C SER A 174 8.02 -16.64 5.16
N TYR A 175 7.53 -15.96 6.21
CA TYR A 175 7.36 -16.56 7.54
C TYR A 175 6.15 -17.51 7.63
N PHE A 176 5.24 -17.47 6.67
CA PHE A 176 4.03 -18.31 6.66
C PHE A 176 4.25 -19.52 5.76
N ARG A 177 4.39 -20.69 6.39
CA ARG A 177 4.51 -21.97 5.70
C ARG A 177 3.18 -22.43 5.13
N ASP A 178 3.24 -23.23 4.07
CA ASP A 178 2.05 -23.88 3.54
C ASP A 178 1.58 -24.95 4.54
N VAL A 179 0.28 -25.02 4.77
CA VAL A 179 -0.33 -25.94 5.73
C VAL A 179 -1.39 -26.76 5.02
N LYS A 180 -1.58 -28.00 5.46
CA LYS A 180 -2.68 -28.84 4.98
C LYS A 180 -4.01 -28.20 5.38
N ILE A 181 -4.82 -27.82 4.39
CA ILE A 181 -6.15 -27.25 4.61
C ILE A 181 -7.07 -28.39 5.08
N LEU A 182 -7.56 -28.28 6.31
CA LEU A 182 -8.51 -29.21 6.92
C LEU A 182 -9.79 -28.47 7.32
N PRO A 183 -10.95 -29.16 7.37
CA PRO A 183 -12.15 -28.59 7.96
C PRO A 183 -11.92 -28.30 9.45
N GLU A 184 -12.12 -27.06 9.87
CA GLU A 184 -11.95 -26.65 11.27
C GLU A 184 -13.14 -25.80 11.73
N GLU A 185 -13.52 -25.93 13.01
CA GLU A 185 -14.59 -25.13 13.61
C GLU A 185 -14.27 -23.63 13.55
N HIS A 186 -12.98 -23.29 13.73
CA HIS A 186 -12.46 -21.93 13.60
C HIS A 186 -12.74 -21.28 12.24
N ALA A 187 -12.88 -22.07 11.17
CA ALA A 187 -13.17 -21.53 9.85
C ALA A 187 -14.59 -20.98 9.74
N SER A 188 -15.55 -21.59 10.45
CA SER A 188 -16.95 -21.11 10.48
C SER A 188 -17.12 -19.81 11.26
N GLN A 189 -16.17 -19.50 12.15
CA GLN A 189 -16.08 -18.25 12.89
C GLN A 189 -14.74 -17.56 12.62
N ALA A 190 -14.42 -17.40 11.34
CA ALA A 190 -13.17 -16.84 10.88
C ALA A 190 -12.90 -15.46 11.51
N LEU A 191 -11.68 -15.25 12.02
CA LEU A 191 -11.24 -13.97 12.59
C LEU A 191 -10.93 -12.92 11.51
N TYR A 192 -11.79 -12.81 10.50
CA TYR A 192 -11.64 -11.92 9.38
C TYR A 192 -12.18 -10.53 9.72
N LEU A 193 -11.33 -9.49 9.65
CA LEU A 193 -11.68 -8.13 10.08
C LEU A 193 -13.00 -7.61 9.49
N PRO A 194 -13.29 -7.76 8.18
CA PRO A 194 -14.59 -7.36 7.63
C PRO A 194 -15.79 -8.08 8.25
N PHE A 195 -15.68 -9.36 8.65
CA PHE A 195 -16.77 -10.05 9.33
C PHE A 195 -17.00 -9.49 10.73
N LEU A 196 -15.92 -9.28 11.49
CA LEU A 196 -15.99 -8.71 12.83
C LEU A 196 -16.62 -7.31 12.81
N VAL A 197 -16.20 -6.46 11.86
CA VAL A 197 -16.76 -5.12 11.70
C VAL A 197 -18.21 -5.17 11.23
N ALA A 198 -18.56 -6.03 10.27
CA ALA A 198 -19.92 -6.13 9.76
C ALA A 198 -20.91 -6.68 10.79
N TYR A 199 -20.47 -7.62 11.62
CA TYR A 199 -21.29 -8.16 12.70
C TYR A 199 -21.47 -7.16 13.85
N GLY A 200 -20.41 -6.42 14.22
CA GLY A 200 -20.48 -5.39 15.27
C GLY A 200 -21.19 -4.09 14.85
N HIS A 201 -21.23 -3.81 13.54
CA HIS A 201 -21.81 -2.59 12.99
C HIS A 201 -22.80 -2.89 11.86
N PRO A 202 -23.99 -3.44 12.20
CA PRO A 202 -25.00 -3.84 11.21
C PRO A 202 -25.57 -2.67 10.39
N GLN A 203 -25.32 -1.42 10.80
CA GLN A 203 -25.69 -0.22 10.05
C GLN A 203 -24.90 -0.03 8.74
N TYR A 204 -23.80 -0.76 8.54
CA TYR A 204 -23.02 -0.72 7.30
C TYR A 204 -23.21 -1.99 6.49
N LYS A 205 -23.39 -1.83 5.17
CA LYS A 205 -23.50 -3.00 4.29
C LYS A 205 -22.14 -3.70 4.17
N TYR A 206 -22.15 -5.03 4.09
CA TYR A 206 -20.92 -5.83 4.03
C TYR A 206 -20.00 -5.42 2.86
N ASN A 207 -20.58 -5.10 1.70
CA ASN A 207 -19.86 -4.62 0.53
C ASN A 207 -19.20 -3.23 0.73
N GLU A 208 -19.83 -2.33 1.49
CA GLU A 208 -19.28 -1.03 1.85
C GLU A 208 -18.07 -1.19 2.78
N ILE A 209 -18.18 -2.10 3.75
CA ILE A 209 -17.10 -2.46 4.67
C ILE A 209 -15.89 -3.02 3.90
N CYS A 210 -16.13 -4.02 3.03
CA CYS A 210 -15.08 -4.60 2.20
C CYS A 210 -14.38 -3.54 1.33
N ARG A 211 -15.16 -2.63 0.73
CA ARG A 211 -14.63 -1.54 -0.10
C ARG A 211 -13.82 -0.54 0.74
N ALA A 212 -14.23 -0.27 1.97
CA ALA A 212 -13.53 0.63 2.89
C ALA A 212 -12.22 0.05 3.43
N LEU A 213 -12.19 -1.27 3.64
CA LEU A 213 -11.02 -2.01 4.09
C LEU A 213 -10.10 -2.44 2.95
N GLY A 214 -10.53 -2.27 1.69
CA GLY A 214 -9.73 -2.56 0.50
C GLY A 214 -9.63 -4.05 0.18
N THR A 215 -10.57 -4.86 0.66
CA THR A 215 -10.53 -6.32 0.55
C THR A 215 -11.72 -6.92 -0.20
N ASN A 216 -11.53 -8.11 -0.75
CA ASN A 216 -12.56 -8.86 -1.47
C ASN A 216 -12.39 -10.39 -1.33
N THR A 217 -11.67 -10.82 -0.30
CA THR A 217 -11.23 -12.22 -0.11
C THR A 217 -12.40 -13.15 0.16
N LEU A 218 -13.25 -12.78 1.12
CA LEU A 218 -14.48 -13.51 1.43
C LEU A 218 -15.70 -12.69 1.02
N LYS A 219 -16.66 -13.35 0.38
CA LYS A 219 -17.87 -12.73 -0.17
C LYS A 219 -19.01 -12.75 0.84
N GLU A 220 -20.06 -12.00 0.53
CA GLU A 220 -21.25 -11.89 1.37
C GLU A 220 -21.90 -13.23 1.75
N PRO A 221 -21.94 -14.28 0.90
CA PRO A 221 -22.43 -15.59 1.33
C PRO A 221 -21.63 -16.21 2.49
N GLU A 222 -20.33 -15.97 2.56
CA GLU A 222 -19.48 -16.43 3.66
C GLU A 222 -19.76 -15.62 4.94
N PHE A 223 -20.01 -14.32 4.79
CA PHE A 223 -20.43 -13.48 5.90
C PHE A 223 -21.78 -13.93 6.48
N LEU A 224 -22.76 -14.25 5.65
CA LEU A 224 -24.06 -14.75 6.10
C LEU A 224 -23.94 -16.09 6.84
N ARG A 225 -23.03 -16.98 6.39
CA ARG A 225 -22.71 -18.22 7.11
C ARG A 225 -22.11 -17.92 8.48
N PHE A 226 -21.15 -16.99 8.54
CA PHE A 226 -20.56 -16.54 9.80
C PHE A 226 -21.63 -16.02 10.76
N VAL A 227 -22.55 -15.16 10.30
CA VAL A 227 -23.68 -14.64 11.10
C VAL A 227 -24.56 -15.77 11.61
N SER A 228 -24.97 -16.69 10.73
CA SER A 228 -25.81 -17.82 11.11
C SER A 228 -25.17 -18.71 12.17
N VAL A 229 -23.86 -18.98 12.05
CA VAL A 229 -23.11 -19.78 13.03
C VAL A 229 -23.01 -19.05 14.38
N ARG A 230 -22.89 -17.73 14.36
CA ARG A 230 -22.88 -16.89 15.58
C ARG A 230 -24.21 -16.91 16.30
N GLU A 231 -25.31 -16.73 15.57
CA GLU A 231 -26.67 -16.74 16.14
C GLU A 231 -27.03 -18.11 16.72
N ASN A 232 -26.60 -19.20 16.07
CA ASN A 232 -26.84 -20.56 16.53
C ASN A 232 -25.85 -21.01 17.63
N GLY A 233 -24.77 -20.25 17.87
CA GLY A 233 -23.73 -20.57 18.86
C GLY A 233 -22.94 -21.85 18.60
N LYS A 234 -23.07 -22.45 17.40
CA LYS A 234 -22.50 -23.77 17.06
C LYS A 234 -21.53 -23.66 15.88
N PRO A 235 -20.24 -23.34 16.15
CA PRO A 235 -19.17 -23.53 15.19
C PRO A 235 -19.20 -24.94 14.59
N VAL A 236 -19.05 -25.03 13.27
CA VAL A 236 -19.04 -26.30 12.53
C VAL A 236 -17.74 -26.43 11.74
N PRO A 237 -17.14 -27.63 11.69
CA PRO A 237 -15.97 -27.85 10.84
C PRO A 237 -16.26 -27.50 9.39
N HIS A 238 -15.53 -26.51 8.88
CA HIS A 238 -15.72 -26.00 7.53
C HIS A 238 -14.37 -25.64 6.89
N ILE A 239 -14.33 -25.61 5.56
CA ILE A 239 -13.20 -25.06 4.82
C ILE A 239 -13.73 -23.83 4.11
N LEU A 240 -13.24 -22.65 4.51
CA LEU A 240 -13.60 -21.43 3.81
C LEU A 240 -13.18 -21.50 2.34
N ASN A 241 -14.05 -20.97 1.49
CA ASN A 241 -13.82 -20.98 0.05
C ASN A 241 -12.49 -20.30 -0.32
N ALA A 242 -11.82 -20.86 -1.32
CA ALA A 242 -10.68 -20.20 -1.93
C ALA A 242 -11.13 -18.82 -2.44
N PRO A 243 -10.29 -17.78 -2.31
CA PRO A 243 -10.67 -16.51 -2.90
C PRO A 243 -10.75 -16.71 -4.42
N PRO A 244 -11.62 -15.96 -5.12
CA PRO A 244 -11.56 -15.94 -6.58
C PRO A 244 -10.13 -15.58 -7.00
N LYS A 245 -9.61 -16.18 -8.09
CA LYS A 245 -8.25 -15.91 -8.60
C LYS A 245 -8.08 -14.39 -8.76
N ASN A 246 -7.44 -13.78 -7.78
CA ASN A 246 -7.23 -12.35 -7.71
C ASN A 246 -5.73 -12.14 -7.47
N ARG A 247 -5.10 -11.29 -8.28
CA ARG A 247 -3.75 -10.82 -8.02
C ARG A 247 -3.83 -9.61 -7.10
N TYR A 248 -3.09 -9.67 -6.00
CA TYR A 248 -2.88 -8.50 -5.16
C TYR A 248 -1.89 -7.56 -5.85
N ASP A 249 -2.31 -6.33 -6.12
CA ASP A 249 -1.44 -5.27 -6.64
C ASP A 249 -0.82 -4.52 -5.45
N ALA A 250 0.44 -4.86 -5.14
CA ALA A 250 1.19 -4.28 -4.03
C ALA A 250 1.50 -2.79 -4.22
N ILE A 251 1.47 -2.28 -5.46
CA ILE A 251 1.76 -0.88 -5.78
C ILE A 251 0.52 -0.03 -5.51
N ARG A 252 -0.68 -0.58 -5.76
CA ARG A 252 -1.97 0.11 -5.60
C ARG A 252 -2.69 -0.24 -4.30
N ASN A 253 -2.13 -1.15 -3.51
CA ASN A 253 -2.72 -1.67 -2.28
C ASN A 253 -4.18 -2.12 -2.46
N ARG A 254 -4.46 -2.86 -3.55
CA ARG A 254 -5.81 -3.32 -3.92
C ARG A 254 -5.77 -4.69 -4.58
N TRP A 255 -6.83 -5.46 -4.38
CA TRP A 255 -7.10 -6.67 -5.14
C TRP A 255 -7.54 -6.37 -6.57
N THR A 256 -6.92 -7.08 -7.52
CA THR A 256 -7.36 -7.12 -8.93
C THR A 256 -7.88 -8.52 -9.24
N ARG A 257 -9.06 -8.62 -9.87
CA ARG A 257 -9.64 -9.90 -10.31
C ARG A 257 -8.94 -10.35 -11.59
N ASP A 258 -8.70 -11.66 -11.77
CA ASP A 258 -8.48 -12.25 -13.09
C ASP A 258 -9.82 -12.24 -13.86
N SER A 259 -10.23 -11.05 -14.27
CA SER A 259 -11.20 -10.79 -15.31
C SER A 259 -10.91 -9.37 -15.76
N LEU A 260 -10.20 -9.26 -16.88
CA LEU A 260 -10.03 -8.03 -17.63
C LEU A 260 -11.40 -7.57 -18.14
N THR A 261 -12.21 -7.00 -17.25
CA THR A 261 -13.47 -6.25 -17.48
C THR A 261 -14.26 -6.31 -16.18
N GLU A 262 -14.15 -5.29 -15.33
CA GLU A 262 -15.31 -4.70 -14.65
C GLU A 262 -14.85 -3.57 -13.73
N HIS A 263 -15.21 -2.36 -14.19
CA HIS A 263 -14.91 -1.07 -13.62
C HIS A 263 -15.68 -0.83 -12.31
N PHE A 264 -15.13 0.01 -11.44
CA PHE A 264 -15.96 0.92 -10.66
C PHE A 264 -16.24 2.13 -11.55
N ASN A 265 -17.52 2.40 -11.83
CA ASN A 265 -18.00 3.51 -12.63
C ASN A 265 -17.45 4.86 -12.12
N THR A 266 -16.71 5.56 -12.97
CA THR A 266 -17.03 6.94 -13.29
C THR A 266 -17.58 6.92 -14.70
N GLU A 267 -18.88 7.20 -14.84
CA GLU A 267 -19.49 7.50 -16.12
C GLU A 267 -18.73 8.66 -16.77
N GLU A 268 -17.92 8.32 -17.76
CA GLU A 268 -17.65 9.04 -19.02
C GLU A 268 -16.55 8.29 -19.76
N ILE A 269 -16.81 8.04 -21.04
CA ILE A 269 -16.32 6.91 -21.84
C ILE A 269 -15.18 7.46 -22.73
N TYR A 270 -13.96 6.88 -22.73
CA TYR A 270 -12.81 7.26 -23.60
C TYR A 270 -12.05 6.01 -24.15
N ALA A 271 -11.66 5.96 -25.44
CA ALA A 271 -10.90 4.93 -26.19
C ALA A 271 -9.70 5.61 -26.90
N ILE A 272 -8.74 4.90 -27.47
CA ILE A 272 -7.55 5.53 -28.11
C ILE A 272 -7.52 5.14 -29.58
N PRO A 273 -7.28 6.08 -30.52
CA PRO A 273 -6.92 5.74 -31.90
C PRO A 273 -5.69 4.82 -31.94
N ASN A 274 -5.72 3.81 -32.81
CA ASN A 274 -4.63 2.86 -32.96
C ASN A 274 -3.30 3.55 -33.28
N ARG A 275 -2.30 3.35 -32.41
CA ARG A 275 -0.91 3.84 -32.44
C ARG A 275 -0.74 5.36 -32.43
N MET A 276 -0.20 5.84 -31.30
CA MET A 276 0.39 7.17 -31.19
C MET A 276 1.91 7.02 -31.14
N ASP A 277 2.57 7.35 -32.24
CA ASP A 277 4.03 7.48 -32.31
C ASP A 277 4.39 8.93 -32.02
N GLY A 278 5.12 9.19 -30.94
CA GLY A 278 5.51 10.55 -30.56
C GLY A 278 4.70 11.17 -29.42
N TYR A 279 4.52 12.49 -29.46
CA TYR A 279 3.70 13.25 -28.51
C TYR A 279 2.78 14.22 -29.24
N LYS A 280 1.70 14.65 -28.58
CA LYS A 280 0.82 15.72 -29.05
C LYS A 280 0.76 16.81 -27.98
N ARG A 281 0.91 18.05 -28.41
CA ARG A 281 0.64 19.25 -27.60
C ARG A 281 -0.76 19.74 -27.92
N PHE A 282 -1.49 20.19 -26.90
CA PHE A 282 -2.81 20.79 -27.06
C PHE A 282 -2.96 22.00 -26.15
N ASP A 283 -3.81 22.94 -26.56
CA ASP A 283 -4.09 24.13 -25.79
C ASP A 283 -5.14 23.86 -24.71
N LEU A 284 -4.92 24.43 -23.53
CA LEU A 284 -5.80 24.31 -22.39
C LEU A 284 -6.74 25.52 -22.33
N PRO A 285 -8.06 25.33 -22.41
CA PRO A 285 -9.02 26.40 -22.18
C PRO A 285 -8.85 27.01 -20.79
N ASP A 286 -9.17 28.30 -20.63
CA ASP A 286 -8.98 29.05 -19.39
C ASP A 286 -9.64 28.38 -18.17
N ILE A 287 -10.79 27.73 -18.35
CA ILE A 287 -11.47 26.95 -17.31
C ILE A 287 -10.58 25.82 -16.75
N ILE A 288 -9.83 25.12 -17.61
CA ILE A 288 -8.91 24.05 -17.20
C ILE A 288 -7.67 24.65 -16.54
N GLN A 289 -7.17 25.78 -17.04
CA GLN A 289 -6.04 26.50 -16.44
C GLN A 289 -6.37 26.98 -15.02
N GLN A 290 -7.57 27.53 -14.81
CA GLN A 290 -8.03 27.98 -13.49
C GLN A 290 -8.20 26.79 -12.52
N LYS A 291 -8.86 25.72 -12.95
CA LYS A 291 -9.06 24.53 -12.10
C LYS A 291 -7.76 23.80 -11.79
N SER A 292 -6.81 23.75 -12.72
CA SER A 292 -5.48 23.17 -12.47
C SER A 292 -4.66 24.00 -11.48
N ALA A 293 -4.75 25.34 -11.56
CA ALA A 293 -4.16 26.23 -10.55
C ALA A 293 -4.81 26.09 -9.17
N MET A 294 -6.12 25.83 -9.09
CA MET A 294 -6.78 25.49 -7.84
C MET A 294 -6.30 24.14 -7.29
N ALA A 295 -6.18 23.12 -8.14
CA ALA A 295 -5.67 21.81 -7.74
C ALA A 295 -4.23 21.88 -7.19
N ALA A 296 -3.40 22.81 -7.65
CA ALA A 296 -2.07 23.04 -7.07
C ALA A 296 -2.10 23.48 -5.61
N LYS A 297 -3.13 24.22 -5.17
CA LYS A 297 -3.27 24.68 -3.78
C LYS A 297 -3.63 23.55 -2.83
N GLU A 298 -4.12 22.43 -3.36
CA GLU A 298 -4.53 21.23 -2.63
C GLU A 298 -3.42 20.15 -2.61
N GLN A 299 -2.18 20.51 -2.98
CA GLN A 299 -1.02 19.61 -2.99
C GLN A 299 -0.47 19.40 -1.56
N ASP A 300 -1.20 18.66 -0.75
CA ASP A 300 -0.73 18.14 0.54
C ASP A 300 -0.24 16.68 0.41
N GLY A 301 0.45 16.16 1.42
CA GLY A 301 0.88 14.76 1.43
C GLY A 301 2.01 14.45 0.43
N CYS A 302 3.13 15.16 0.54
CA CYS A 302 4.30 14.99 -0.33
C CYS A 302 5.07 13.69 -0.03
N VAL A 303 5.08 12.74 -0.98
CA VAL A 303 5.83 11.47 -0.87
C VAL A 303 6.83 11.35 -2.02
N PRO A 304 8.14 11.11 -1.77
CA PRO A 304 9.11 10.84 -2.83
C PRO A 304 8.73 9.61 -3.66
N GLN A 305 8.92 9.68 -4.98
CA GLN A 305 8.76 8.52 -5.86
C GLN A 305 10.09 7.77 -5.96
N ASP A 306 10.04 6.45 -5.79
CA ASP A 306 11.22 5.59 -5.91
C ASP A 306 11.49 5.24 -7.38
N ILE A 307 12.04 6.22 -8.13
CA ILE A 307 12.42 6.08 -9.54
C ILE A 307 13.94 6.36 -9.65
N PRO A 308 14.75 5.37 -10.10
CA PRO A 308 16.20 5.56 -10.21
C PRO A 308 16.59 6.77 -11.07
N GLY A 309 17.44 7.64 -10.51
CA GLY A 309 17.94 8.82 -11.22
C GLY A 309 16.91 9.96 -11.39
N VAL A 310 15.77 9.89 -10.71
CA VAL A 310 14.70 10.89 -10.79
C VAL A 310 14.38 11.43 -9.39
N ILE A 311 14.37 12.75 -9.27
CA ILE A 311 13.86 13.42 -8.08
C ILE A 311 12.44 13.89 -8.41
N SER A 312 11.46 13.13 -7.92
CA SER A 312 10.05 13.51 -8.05
C SER A 312 9.26 13.12 -6.81
N PHE A 313 8.20 13.86 -6.56
CA PHE A 313 7.32 13.70 -5.41
C PHE A 313 5.88 13.58 -5.91
N LYS A 314 5.09 12.76 -5.22
CA LYS A 314 3.67 12.57 -5.46
C LYS A 314 2.89 13.20 -4.31
N PHE A 315 1.85 13.95 -4.66
CA PHE A 315 0.89 14.51 -3.72
C PHE A 315 -0.39 13.70 -3.67
N ASP A 316 -1.19 13.93 -2.64
CA ASP A 316 -2.52 13.33 -2.52
C ASP A 316 -3.43 13.78 -3.68
N TRP A 317 -4.29 12.86 -4.11
CA TRP A 317 -5.25 13.12 -5.18
C TRP A 317 -6.59 13.52 -4.56
N THR A 318 -7.08 14.70 -4.92
CA THR A 318 -8.31 15.30 -4.36
C THR A 318 -9.38 15.49 -5.44
N VAL A 319 -10.59 15.90 -5.03
CA VAL A 319 -11.71 16.18 -5.94
C VAL A 319 -11.37 17.26 -6.98
N CYS A 320 -10.55 18.26 -6.61
CA CYS A 320 -10.08 19.28 -7.54
C CYS A 320 -9.24 18.70 -8.70
N HIS A 321 -8.52 17.62 -8.45
CA HIS A 321 -7.75 16.92 -9.48
C HIS A 321 -8.66 16.09 -10.39
N ASP A 322 -9.73 15.49 -9.85
CA ASP A 322 -10.74 14.76 -10.64
C ASP A 322 -11.48 15.68 -11.62
N ASP A 323 -11.85 16.89 -11.19
CA ASP A 323 -12.47 17.91 -12.04
C ASP A 323 -11.60 18.26 -13.25
N VAL A 324 -10.32 18.52 -13.02
CA VAL A 324 -9.35 18.80 -14.10
C VAL A 324 -9.23 17.59 -15.02
N GLY A 325 -9.15 16.39 -14.44
CA GLY A 325 -9.05 15.15 -15.20
C GLY A 325 -10.23 14.94 -16.15
N ARG A 326 -11.47 15.12 -15.68
CA ARG A 326 -12.68 15.02 -16.51
C ARG A 326 -12.66 16.00 -17.68
N LEU A 327 -12.43 17.29 -17.41
CA LEU A 327 -12.44 18.32 -18.44
C LEU A 327 -11.38 18.07 -19.52
N VAL A 328 -10.20 17.63 -19.11
CA VAL A 328 -9.09 17.33 -20.03
C VAL A 328 -9.42 16.12 -20.91
N LEU A 329 -10.05 15.09 -20.36
CA LEU A 329 -10.46 13.93 -21.15
C LEU A 329 -11.55 14.29 -22.17
N GLY A 330 -12.54 15.11 -21.78
CA GLY A 330 -13.54 15.66 -22.69
C GLY A 330 -12.89 16.43 -23.84
N LEU A 331 -11.97 17.34 -23.52
CA LEU A 331 -11.19 18.09 -24.52
C LEU A 331 -10.41 17.16 -25.48
N LEU A 332 -9.77 16.12 -24.96
CA LEU A 332 -9.01 15.18 -25.78
C LEU A 332 -9.91 14.37 -26.73
N VAL A 333 -11.18 14.16 -26.40
CA VAL A 333 -12.18 13.59 -27.32
C VAL A 333 -12.59 14.56 -28.39
N GLU A 334 -12.88 15.79 -28.02
CA GLU A 334 -13.24 16.85 -28.97
C GLU A 334 -12.12 17.05 -30.00
N LEU A 335 -10.87 16.98 -29.56
CA LEU A 335 -9.68 17.04 -30.42
C LEU A 335 -9.43 15.75 -31.23
N GLY A 336 -10.21 14.69 -31.01
CA GLY A 336 -10.04 13.39 -31.65
C GLY A 336 -8.74 12.67 -31.29
N PHE A 337 -8.09 13.06 -30.18
CA PHE A 337 -6.84 12.44 -29.72
C PHE A 337 -7.09 11.15 -28.98
N ILE A 338 -8.23 11.06 -28.33
CA ILE A 338 -8.81 9.85 -27.76
C ILE A 338 -10.24 9.72 -28.31
N SER A 339 -10.71 8.52 -28.59
CA SER A 339 -12.10 8.21 -28.92
C SER A 339 -12.93 8.03 -27.64
N GLN A 340 -14.19 7.61 -27.74
CA GLN A 340 -15.05 7.24 -26.61
C GLN A 340 -14.94 5.71 -26.35
N GLY A 341 -14.63 5.23 -25.13
CA GLY A 341 -14.53 3.79 -24.74
C GLY A 341 -14.28 3.47 -23.24
N GLN A 342 -13.86 2.25 -22.89
CA GLN A 342 -13.51 1.89 -21.51
C GLN A 342 -11.99 2.02 -21.28
N ILE A 343 -11.56 3.05 -20.56
CA ILE A 343 -10.15 3.27 -20.23
C ILE A 343 -9.95 3.36 -18.71
N HIS A 344 -9.00 2.56 -18.21
CA HIS A 344 -8.52 2.66 -16.83
C HIS A 344 -7.47 3.77 -16.69
N LEU A 345 -7.73 4.81 -15.91
CA LEU A 345 -6.78 5.91 -15.71
C LEU A 345 -5.91 5.70 -14.47
N SER A 346 -4.59 5.74 -14.63
CA SER A 346 -3.67 5.95 -13.50
C SER A 346 -3.50 7.45 -13.27
N ARG A 347 -3.78 7.96 -12.08
CA ARG A 347 -3.82 9.40 -11.79
C ARG A 347 -2.81 9.77 -10.69
N ASN A 348 -2.01 10.81 -10.92
CA ASN A 348 -0.99 11.31 -9.99
C ASN A 348 -0.93 12.84 -10.02
N SER A 349 -0.80 13.49 -8.87
CA SER A 349 -0.36 14.88 -8.76
C SER A 349 1.13 14.88 -8.42
N VAL A 350 1.95 15.61 -9.17
CA VAL A 350 3.41 15.41 -9.19
C VAL A 350 4.16 16.73 -9.09
N ARG A 351 5.19 16.75 -8.25
CA ARG A 351 6.34 17.67 -8.37
C ARG A 351 7.51 16.91 -8.98
N HIS A 352 8.04 17.38 -10.10
CA HIS A 352 9.15 16.76 -10.80
C HIS A 352 10.31 17.74 -10.83
N ASP A 353 11.33 17.46 -10.04
CA ASP A 353 12.48 18.35 -9.87
C ASP A 353 13.55 18.05 -10.91
N THR A 354 13.99 16.78 -11.01
CA THR A 354 15.04 16.38 -11.96
C THR A 354 14.88 14.93 -12.45
N GLY A 355 15.57 14.61 -13.54
CA GLY A 355 15.73 13.25 -14.05
C GLY A 355 14.68 12.82 -15.08
N PRO A 356 15.00 11.82 -15.92
CA PRO A 356 14.12 11.38 -17.01
C PRO A 356 13.05 10.40 -16.55
N ILE A 357 11.79 10.63 -16.97
CA ILE A 357 10.69 9.68 -16.79
C ILE A 357 10.22 9.18 -18.16
N THR A 358 10.33 7.88 -18.41
CA THR A 358 9.89 7.24 -19.65
C THR A 358 8.47 6.69 -19.53
N VAL A 359 7.64 6.99 -20.52
CA VAL A 359 6.29 6.41 -20.66
C VAL A 359 6.43 4.94 -21.04
N ARG A 360 5.75 4.06 -20.30
CA ARG A 360 5.81 2.61 -20.52
C ARG A 360 5.24 2.24 -21.90
N SER A 361 5.76 1.17 -22.49
CA SER A 361 5.45 0.71 -23.86
C SER A 361 3.97 0.39 -24.14
N ASN A 362 3.16 0.21 -23.09
CA ASN A 362 1.72 -0.05 -23.17
C ASN A 362 0.86 1.05 -22.52
N TRP A 363 1.38 2.28 -22.45
CA TRP A 363 0.68 3.41 -21.84
C TRP A 363 0.81 4.67 -22.69
N LEU A 364 -0.23 5.50 -22.66
CA LEU A 364 -0.13 6.93 -22.93
C LEU A 364 -0.07 7.68 -21.61
N LYS A 365 0.60 8.84 -21.60
CA LYS A 365 0.67 9.73 -20.43
C LYS A 365 0.20 11.12 -20.80
N ILE A 366 -0.88 11.58 -20.19
CA ILE A 366 -1.33 12.96 -20.21
C ILE A 366 -0.61 13.73 -19.10
N ILE A 367 -0.12 14.92 -19.41
CA ILE A 367 0.53 15.85 -18.49
C ILE A 367 -0.15 17.21 -18.61
N ILE A 368 -0.63 17.72 -17.48
CA ILE A 368 -1.31 19.00 -17.36
C ILE A 368 -0.62 19.86 -16.30
N PRO A 369 -0.08 21.03 -16.64
CA PRO A 369 0.57 21.92 -15.70
C PRO A 369 -0.41 22.38 -14.62
N THR A 370 0.05 22.49 -13.36
CA THR A 370 -0.79 22.93 -12.24
C THR A 370 -0.29 24.22 -11.59
N ALA A 371 1.01 24.53 -11.67
CA ALA A 371 1.54 25.79 -11.16
C ALA A 371 2.51 26.43 -12.16
N PRO A 372 2.52 27.78 -12.23
CA PRO A 372 3.58 28.49 -12.95
C PRO A 372 4.92 28.24 -12.26
N THR A 373 5.98 28.20 -13.05
CA THR A 373 7.35 28.13 -12.54
C THR A 373 7.86 29.54 -12.26
N ALA A 374 8.72 29.69 -11.26
CA ALA A 374 9.33 30.99 -10.91
C ALA A 374 10.21 31.54 -12.04
N GLU A 375 10.81 30.64 -12.81
CA GLU A 375 11.64 30.94 -13.99
C GLU A 375 11.06 30.24 -15.23
N PRO A 376 11.37 30.69 -16.46
CA PRO A 376 10.95 29.99 -17.67
C PRO A 376 11.51 28.56 -17.68
N ALA A 377 10.62 27.59 -17.44
CA ALA A 377 11.01 26.19 -17.41
C ALA A 377 10.78 25.54 -18.78
N VAL A 378 11.60 24.56 -19.09
CA VAL A 378 11.54 23.76 -20.31
C VAL A 378 11.39 22.29 -19.93
N MET A 379 10.54 21.57 -20.65
CA MET A 379 10.43 20.11 -20.59
C MET A 379 11.08 19.53 -21.85
N SER A 380 12.20 18.82 -21.68
CA SER A 380 12.81 18.06 -22.76
C SER A 380 12.02 16.78 -22.99
N LEU A 381 11.57 16.57 -24.22
CA LEU A 381 10.92 15.36 -24.70
C LEU A 381 11.88 14.61 -25.63
N SER A 382 12.05 13.32 -25.41
CA SER A 382 12.94 12.50 -26.23
C SER A 382 12.37 11.11 -26.48
N SER A 383 12.75 10.55 -27.62
CA SER A 383 12.51 9.16 -27.99
C SER A 383 13.76 8.61 -28.67
N LYS A 384 13.68 7.40 -29.23
CA LYS A 384 14.78 6.85 -30.05
C LYS A 384 15.04 7.67 -31.32
N SER A 385 14.05 8.41 -31.81
CA SER A 385 14.10 9.10 -33.12
C SER A 385 14.17 10.62 -33.02
N PHE A 386 13.93 11.22 -31.85
CA PHE A 386 13.98 12.68 -31.69
C PHE A 386 14.34 13.11 -30.27
N ARG A 387 14.78 14.35 -30.14
CA ARG A 387 14.89 15.09 -28.88
C ARG A 387 14.48 16.54 -29.15
N GLU A 388 13.53 17.04 -28.38
CA GLU A 388 12.96 18.37 -28.53
C GLU A 388 12.74 19.00 -27.16
N ASP A 389 12.95 20.31 -27.06
CA ASP A 389 12.76 21.09 -25.85
C ASP A 389 11.50 21.93 -25.99
N VAL A 390 10.53 21.72 -25.11
CA VAL A 390 9.24 22.42 -25.16
C VAL A 390 9.08 23.35 -23.97
N THR A 391 8.68 24.59 -24.24
CA THR A 391 8.40 25.58 -23.19
C THR A 391 7.28 25.12 -22.28
N TRP A 392 7.55 25.09 -20.97
CA TRP A 392 6.55 24.81 -19.94
C TRP A 392 5.75 26.07 -19.63
N ASN A 393 4.43 25.97 -19.75
CA ASN A 393 3.51 27.06 -19.41
C ASN A 393 2.14 26.49 -19.03
N MET A 394 1.30 27.31 -18.39
CA MET A 394 -0.04 26.89 -17.96
C MET A 394 -1.03 26.70 -19.12
N LYS A 395 -0.71 27.16 -20.34
CA LYS A 395 -1.62 27.17 -21.49
C LYS A 395 -1.59 25.88 -22.31
N SER A 396 -0.61 25.00 -22.09
CA SER A 396 -0.44 23.81 -22.92
C SER A 396 -0.40 22.53 -22.10
N GLY A 397 -1.18 21.54 -22.55
CA GLY A 397 -1.14 20.16 -22.08
C GLY A 397 -0.40 19.26 -23.07
N PHE A 398 0.03 18.10 -22.60
CA PHE A 398 0.77 17.13 -23.40
C PHE A 398 0.16 15.75 -23.30
N LEU A 399 -0.01 15.09 -24.43
CA LEU A 399 -0.30 13.66 -24.53
C LEU A 399 0.97 12.99 -25.05
N LEU A 400 1.56 12.11 -24.25
CA LEU A 400 2.81 11.43 -24.56
C LEU A 400 2.53 9.98 -24.95
N GLY A 401 3.09 9.56 -26.08
CA GLY A 401 3.04 8.19 -26.57
C GLY A 401 3.99 7.24 -25.82
N PRO A 402 3.88 5.93 -26.09
CA PRO A 402 4.73 4.93 -25.46
C PRO A 402 6.21 5.13 -25.83
N GLY A 403 7.10 4.97 -24.84
CA GLY A 403 8.55 5.12 -25.05
C GLY A 403 9.06 6.56 -25.08
N ILE A 404 8.18 7.57 -25.02
CA ILE A 404 8.59 8.97 -24.85
C ILE A 404 9.16 9.17 -23.44
N THR A 405 10.31 9.81 -23.37
CA THR A 405 10.96 10.22 -22.13
C THR A 405 10.83 11.73 -21.97
N HIS A 406 10.35 12.18 -20.81
CA HIS A 406 10.31 13.60 -20.46
C HIS A 406 11.23 13.87 -19.28
N SER A 407 11.96 14.98 -19.33
CA SER A 407 12.81 15.45 -18.25
C SER A 407 12.67 16.96 -18.10
N PRO A 408 12.50 17.47 -16.87
CA PRO A 408 12.43 18.89 -16.63
C PRO A 408 13.83 19.53 -16.58
N SER A 409 13.92 20.79 -16.99
CA SER A 409 15.09 21.65 -16.77
C SER A 409 15.08 22.36 -15.40
N GLY A 410 13.92 22.38 -14.73
CA GLY A 410 13.72 22.91 -13.38
C GLY A 410 12.41 22.39 -12.79
N THR A 411 12.09 22.70 -11.54
CA THR A 411 10.92 22.11 -10.86
C THR A 411 9.60 22.36 -11.59
N LEU A 412 8.95 21.27 -12.02
CA LEU A 412 7.62 21.30 -12.66
C LEU A 412 6.56 20.73 -11.72
N HIS A 413 5.38 21.35 -11.68
CA HIS A 413 4.20 20.83 -11.00
C HIS A 413 3.12 20.50 -12.01
N TYR A 414 2.64 19.27 -12.00
CA TYR A 414 1.64 18.81 -12.96
C TYR A 414 0.74 17.70 -12.43
N ILE A 415 -0.46 17.64 -13.00
CA ILE A 415 -1.32 16.46 -13.00
C ILE A 415 -0.81 15.53 -14.10
N SER A 416 -0.67 14.26 -13.75
CA SER A 416 -0.43 13.20 -14.70
C SER A 416 -1.53 12.16 -14.67
N MET A 417 -2.07 11.87 -15.85
CA MET A 417 -3.00 10.77 -16.05
C MET A 417 -2.40 9.80 -17.05
N SER A 418 -2.47 8.50 -16.82
CA SER A 418 -1.96 7.50 -17.75
C SER A 418 -3.07 6.57 -18.18
N ILE A 419 -3.09 6.27 -19.48
CA ILE A 419 -4.09 5.48 -20.16
C ILE A 419 -3.39 4.21 -20.67
N PRO A 420 -3.85 2.98 -20.34
CA PRO A 420 -3.30 1.77 -20.92
C PRO A 420 -3.74 1.66 -22.38
N THR A 421 -2.79 1.35 -23.26
CA THR A 421 -3.06 0.98 -24.65
C THR A 421 -3.27 -0.54 -24.71
N LEU A 422 -4.33 -1.01 -25.36
CA LEU A 422 -4.51 -2.45 -25.62
C LEU A 422 -3.30 -2.96 -26.41
N LYS A 423 -2.76 -4.13 -26.04
CA LYS A 423 -1.72 -4.79 -26.83
C LYS A 423 -2.31 -5.10 -28.21
N SER A 424 -1.60 -4.67 -29.26
CA SER A 424 -1.75 -5.31 -30.58
C SER A 424 -1.09 -6.68 -30.54
#